data_AF-A0A3B8U882-F1
#
_entry.id   AF-A0A3B8U882-F1
#
_cell.length_a   1.000
_cell.length_b   1.000
_cell.length_c   1.000
_cell.angle_alpha   90.00
_cell.angle_beta   90.00
_cell.angle_gamma   90.00
#
_symmetry.space_group_name_H-M   'P 1'
#
loop_
_entity.id
_entity.type
_entity.pdbx_description
1 polymer ?
#
loop_
_entity_poly.entity_id
_entity_poly.type
_entity_poly.pdbx_seq_one_letter_code
_entity_poly.pdbx_strand_id
1 'polypeptide(L)' 'MFPHYIMLQRNLLYTGVTRAKKILVLVGERKAVRLAIRNNRAVDRNTLLACRLSS' A
#
# COMPACT_ATOMS: atom_id res chain seq x y z
N MET A 1 -6.60 19.03 -7.68
CA MET A 1 -6.56 17.56 -7.84
C MET A 1 -5.34 17.06 -7.07
N PHE A 2 -5.51 16.22 -6.05
CA PHE A 2 -4.37 15.74 -5.25
C PHE A 2 -3.44 14.89 -6.12
N PRO A 3 -2.19 15.29 -6.36
CA PRO A 3 -1.23 14.42 -7.02
C PRO A 3 -1.02 13.19 -6.11
N HIS A 4 -0.86 12.00 -6.69
CA HIS A 4 -0.60 10.72 -5.99
C HIS A 4 -1.80 9.94 -5.41
N TYR A 5 -3.06 10.28 -5.72
CA TYR A 5 -4.22 9.48 -5.27
C TYR A 5 -4.12 7.98 -5.61
N ILE A 6 -3.54 7.65 -6.78
CA ILE A 6 -3.33 6.27 -7.25
C ILE A 6 -2.40 5.46 -6.32
N MET A 7 -1.44 6.13 -5.66
CA MET A 7 -0.44 5.51 -4.79
C MET A 7 -0.94 5.33 -3.35
N LEU A 8 -2.15 5.79 -3.01
CA LEU A 8 -2.75 5.61 -1.69
C LEU A 8 -3.27 4.16 -1.56
N GLN A 9 -2.35 3.23 -1.37
CA GLN A 9 -2.59 1.80 -1.19
C GLN A 9 -2.01 1.33 0.15
N ARG A 10 -2.62 0.31 0.76
CA ARG A 10 -2.21 -0.21 2.08
C ARG A 10 -0.80 -0.80 2.04
N ASN A 11 -0.47 -1.54 0.99
CA ASN A 11 0.85 -2.16 0.80
C ASN A 11 1.99 -1.12 0.77
N LEU A 12 1.79 0.02 0.12
CA LEU A 12 2.79 1.07 0.01
C LEU A 12 2.98 1.78 1.36
N LEU A 13 1.87 2.11 2.04
CA LEU A 13 1.92 2.68 3.39
C LEU A 13 2.63 1.74 4.37
N TYR A 14 2.28 0.45 4.37
CA TYR A 14 2.90 -0.58 5.21
C TYR A 14 4.41 -0.69 4.95
N THR A 15 4.83 -0.61 3.69
CA THR A 15 6.26 -0.65 3.31
C THR A 15 7.02 0.57 3.85
N GLY A 16 6.43 1.76 3.76
CA GLY A 16 7.02 2.98 4.31
C GLY A 16 7.13 2.93 5.83
N VAL A 17 6.07 2.46 6.50
CA VAL A 17 6.02 2.33 7.97
C VAL A 17 7.07 1.35 8.48
N THR A 18 7.14 0.15 7.89
CA THR A 18 8.04 -0.92 8.36
C THR A 18 9.52 -0.69 8.04
N ARG A 19 9.85 0.25 7.13
CA ARG A 19 11.24 0.65 6.85
C ARG A 19 11.85 1.54 7.95
N ALA A 20 11.03 2.19 8.78
CA ALA A 20 11.51 3.03 9.87
C ALA A 20 12.03 2.19 11.04
N LYS A 21 13.30 2.40 11.44
CA LYS A 21 13.96 1.60 12.49
C LYS A 21 13.78 2.13 13.92
N LYS A 22 13.57 3.44 14.08
CA LYS A 22 13.52 4.09 15.40
C LYS A 22 12.39 5.10 15.50
N ILE A 23 12.29 6.00 14.52
CA ILE A 23 11.26 7.04 14.48
C ILE A 23 10.69 7.12 13.06
N LEU A 24 9.37 7.28 12.97
CA LEU A 24 8.64 7.54 11.74
C LEU A 24 7.86 8.84 11.91
N VAL A 25 8.03 9.77 10.96
CA VAL A 25 7.23 10.99 10.88
C VAL A 25 6.40 10.95 9.60
N LEU A 26 5.08 10.96 9.74
CA LEU A 26 4.15 11.00 8.61
C LEU A 26 3.69 12.45 8.39
N VAL A 27 4.02 13.00 7.23
CA VAL A 27 3.64 14.36 6.83
C VAL A 27 2.56 14.28 5.75
N GLY A 28 1.41 14.93 5.98
CA GLY A 28 0.32 15.01 5.02
C GLY A 28 -1.07 14.98 5.65
N GLU A 29 -2.09 14.71 4.84
CA GLU A 29 -3.47 14.72 5.30
C GLU A 29 -3.92 13.41 5.97
N ARG A 30 -4.61 13.51 7.10
CA ARG A 30 -5.26 12.35 7.76
C ARG A 30 -6.24 11.61 6.85
N LYS A 31 -6.88 12.31 5.91
CA LYS A 31 -7.80 11.72 4.92
C LYS A 31 -7.05 10.80 3.96
N ALA A 32 -5.88 11.21 3.48
CA ALA A 32 -5.05 10.40 2.58
C ALA A 32 -4.58 9.10 3.26
N VAL A 33 -4.18 9.17 4.53
CA VAL A 33 -3.80 7.97 5.31
C VAL A 33 -4.99 7.01 5.47
N ARG A 34 -6.17 7.52 5.83
CA ARG A 34 -7.39 6.68 5.92
C ARG A 34 -7.75 6.04 4.59
N LEU A 35 -7.60 6.77 3.49
CA LEU A 35 -7.86 6.24 2.16
C LEU A 35 -6.86 5.13 1.81
N ALA A 36 -5.56 5.35 2.06
CA ALA A 36 -4.54 4.33 1.84
C ALA A 36 -4.79 3.05 2.65
N ILE A 37 -5.20 3.20 3.93
CA ILE A 37 -5.56 2.05 4.77
C ILE A 37 -6.79 1.32 4.24
N ARG A 38 -7.82 2.04 3.79
CA ARG A 38 -9.05 1.45 3.22
C ARG A 38 -8.80 0.78 1.88
N ASN A 39 -7.83 1.27 1.10
CA ASN A 39 -7.47 0.70 -0.18
C ASN A 39 -6.61 -0.56 -0.02
N ASN A 40 -7.28 -1.65 0.36
CA ASN A 40 -6.71 -2.99 0.44
C ASN A 40 -6.83 -3.77 -0.87
N ARG A 41 -7.06 -3.09 -2.01
CA ARG A 41 -7.00 -3.76 -3.31
C ARG A 41 -5.55 -4.14 -3.56
N ALA A 42 -5.20 -5.39 -3.23
CA ALA A 42 -4.08 -6.04 -3.87
C ALA A 42 -4.35 -5.93 -5.38
N VAL A 43 -3.44 -5.30 -6.11
CA VAL A 43 -3.53 -5.26 -7.57
C VAL A 43 -3.63 -6.72 -8.04
N ASP A 44 -4.66 -7.05 -8.80
CA ASP A 44 -4.76 -8.37 -9.40
C ASP A 44 -3.54 -8.58 -10.29
N ARG A 45 -2.63 -9.43 -9.81
CA ARG A 45 -1.41 -9.76 -10.53
C ARG A 45 -1.74 -10.88 -11.48
N ASN A 46 -1.72 -10.59 -12.77
CA ASN A 46 -1.87 -11.60 -13.83
C ASN A 46 -0.65 -12.55 -13.82
N THR A 47 -0.67 -13.54 -12.92
CA THR A 47 0.42 -14.50 -12.72
C THR A 47 -0.15 -15.91 -12.58
N LEU A 48 0.49 -16.89 -13.23
CA LEU A 48 0.12 -18.31 -13.14
C LEU A 48 0.83 -19.04 -11.99
N LEU A 49 1.60 -18.32 -11.17
CA LEU A 49 2.44 -18.93 -10.13
C LEU A 49 1.59 -19.69 -9.10
N ALA A 50 0.44 -19.15 -8.69
CA ALA A 50 -0.45 -19.81 -7.74
C ALA A 50 -0.97 -21.16 -8.26
N CYS A 51 -1.33 -21.22 -9.55
CA CYS A 51 -1.79 -22.45 -10.20
C CYS A 51 -0.67 -23.51 -10.30
N ARG A 52 0.58 -23.09 -10.56
CA ARG A 52 1.73 -24.01 -10.64
C ARG A 52 2.19 -24.58 -9.30
N LEU A 53 1.89 -23.92 -8.19
CA LEU A 53 2.26 -24.41 -6.85
C LEU A 53 1.23 -25.38 -6.26
N SER A 54 0.03 -25.44 -6.85
CA SER A 54 -1.06 -26.35 -6.44
C SER A 54 -1.10 -27.68 -7.22
N SER A 55 -0.25 -27.83 -8.23
CA SER A 55 -0.02 -29.06 -9.00
C SER A 55 1.16 -29.84 -8.45
#